data_AF-A0A9W2ZLS3-F1
#
_entry.id   AF-A0A9W2ZLS3-F1
#
_cell.length_a   1.000
_cell.length_b   1.000
_cell.length_c   1.000
_cell.angle_alpha   90.00
_cell.angle_beta   90.00
_cell.angle_gamma   90.00
#
_symmetry.space_group_name_H-M   'P 1'
#
loop_
_entity.id
_entity.type
_entity.pdbx_description
1 polymer ?
#
loop_
_entity_poly.entity_id
_entity_poly.type
_entity_poly.pdbx_seq_one_letter_code
_entity_poly.pdbx_strand_id
1 'polypeptide(L)'
;MLSLFLFVIHSYSRNLIHDEPGKFRLILICWKPGHYNAIHDHNGSDCYFKVLQGRVREIQFQKQSQKSDKEYDEGEVCYLESLNLSHQMSNPDSETIAVTLHLYIPPFDTCHIYDPNGQQIEEVVLSYASEHGEPLYDDCHQLL
;
A
#
# COMPACT_ATOMS: atom_id res chain seq x y z
N MET A 1 14.98 22.81 1.41
CA MET A 1 15.03 21.50 0.73
C MET A 1 14.66 20.49 1.78
N LEU A 2 13.36 20.13 1.88
CA LEU A 2 12.91 19.12 2.84
C LEU A 2 13.40 17.77 2.33
N SER A 3 14.46 17.26 2.95
CA SER A 3 14.91 15.88 2.76
C SER A 3 13.86 14.98 3.39
N LEU A 4 12.83 14.60 2.62
CA LEU A 4 12.02 13.44 2.97
C LEU A 4 12.96 12.25 2.90
N PHE A 5 13.44 11.77 4.04
CA PHE A 5 14.15 10.50 4.08
C PHE A 5 13.12 9.42 3.75
N LEU A 6 13.07 9.00 2.47
CA LEU A 6 12.33 7.81 2.07
C LEU A 6 13.06 6.60 2.65
N PHE A 7 12.50 6.01 3.71
CA PHE A 7 13.08 4.83 4.36
C PHE A 7 12.63 3.55 3.67
N VAL A 8 13.28 3.18 2.57
CA VAL A 8 12.98 1.92 1.87
C VAL A 8 13.89 0.80 2.37
N ILE A 9 13.50 0.19 3.49
CA ILE A 9 14.37 -0.75 4.22
C ILE A 9 14.51 -2.11 3.50
N HIS A 10 13.42 -2.79 3.10
CA HIS A 10 13.51 -4.16 2.53
C HIS A 10 12.80 -4.36 1.20
N SER A 11 11.48 -4.26 1.12
CA SER A 11 10.68 -4.50 -0.10
C SER A 11 9.94 -3.24 -0.53
N TYR A 12 9.11 -2.73 0.38
CA TYR A 12 8.48 -1.42 0.32
C TYR A 12 8.37 -0.90 1.74
N SER A 13 7.90 0.33 1.90
CA SER A 13 7.73 0.96 3.21
C SER A 13 6.45 1.76 3.23
N ARG A 14 5.77 1.78 4.38
CA ARG A 14 4.58 2.60 4.63
C ARG A 14 4.97 3.69 5.62
N ASN A 15 4.69 4.93 5.27
CA ASN A 15 5.14 6.10 6.00
C ASN A 15 3.90 6.93 6.33
N LEU A 16 3.53 6.99 7.61
CA LEU A 16 2.34 7.71 8.05
C LEU A 16 2.58 9.22 7.92
N ILE A 17 1.77 9.90 7.12
CA ILE A 17 1.82 11.37 7.00
C ILE A 17 0.87 11.99 8.00
N HIS A 18 -0.37 11.51 8.05
CA HIS A 18 -1.43 12.07 8.87
C HIS A 18 -2.48 11.02 9.17
N ASP A 19 -2.97 11.00 10.42
CA ASP A 19 -4.11 10.20 10.85
C ASP A 19 -5.15 11.12 11.47
N GLU A 20 -6.36 11.13 10.90
CA GLU A 20 -7.50 11.87 11.41
C GLU A 20 -8.55 10.85 11.89
N PRO A 21 -8.61 10.57 13.20
CA PRO A 21 -9.41 9.49 13.75
C PRO A 21 -10.88 9.53 13.28
N GLY A 22 -11.34 8.40 12.75
CA GLY A 22 -12.70 8.24 12.25
C GLY A 22 -13.02 8.96 10.93
N LYS A 23 -12.05 9.64 10.30
CA LYS A 23 -12.25 10.30 9.00
C LYS A 23 -11.36 9.73 7.91
N PHE A 24 -10.04 9.86 8.02
CA PHE A 24 -9.13 9.34 7.00
C PHE A 24 -7.70 9.18 7.50
N ARG A 25 -6.95 8.33 6.81
CA ARG A 25 -5.51 8.14 7.01
C ARG A 25 -4.76 8.39 5.71
N LEU A 26 -3.71 9.20 5.78
CA LEU A 26 -2.86 9.54 4.65
C LEU A 26 -1.47 8.95 4.85
N ILE A 27 -1.02 8.10 3.93
CA ILE A 27 0.29 7.46 3.99
C ILE A 27 1.04 7.58 2.66
N LEU A 28 2.36 7.56 2.73
CA LEU A 28 3.25 7.37 1.58
C LEU A 28 3.73 5.93 1.55
N ILE A 29 3.59 5.28 0.40
CA ILE A 29 4.20 3.97 0.15
C ILE A 29 5.33 4.11 -0.86
N CYS A 30 6.51 3.61 -0.49
CA CYS A 30 7.70 3.63 -1.34
C CYS A 30 8.06 2.20 -1.71
N TRP A 31 8.16 1.91 -3.00
CA TRP A 31 8.31 0.58 -3.56
C TRP A 31 9.70 0.40 -4.16
N LYS A 32 10.48 -0.59 -3.69
CA LYS A 32 11.74 -0.92 -4.35
C LYS A 32 11.48 -1.48 -5.76
N PRO A 33 12.46 -1.37 -6.66
CA PRO A 33 12.36 -2.01 -7.97
C PRO A 33 12.02 -3.50 -7.85
N GLY A 34 11.07 -3.97 -8.66
CA GLY A 34 10.63 -5.37 -8.74
C GLY A 34 9.86 -5.91 -7.53
N HIS A 35 9.55 -5.10 -6.52
CA HIS A 35 8.89 -5.56 -5.30
C HIS A 35 7.38 -5.37 -5.34
N TYR A 36 6.70 -6.17 -4.53
CA TYR A 36 5.24 -6.23 -4.42
C TYR A 36 4.82 -6.47 -2.97
N ASN A 37 3.58 -6.15 -2.65
CA ASN A 37 2.95 -6.52 -1.39
C ASN A 37 2.15 -7.83 -1.52
N ALA A 38 1.75 -8.41 -0.39
CA ALA A 38 0.83 -9.55 -0.42
C ALA A 38 -0.56 -9.12 -0.95
N ILE A 39 -1.35 -10.09 -1.40
CA ILE A 39 -2.75 -9.83 -1.75
C ILE A 39 -3.49 -9.50 -0.46
N HIS A 40 -4.07 -8.31 -0.36
CA HIS A 40 -4.69 -7.83 0.87
C HIS A 40 -5.95 -7.02 0.61
N ASP A 41 -6.82 -6.95 1.63
CA ASP A 41 -7.97 -6.04 1.64
C ASP A 41 -7.67 -4.75 2.43
N HIS A 42 -8.66 -3.87 2.51
CA HIS A 42 -8.61 -2.65 3.33
C HIS A 42 -9.62 -2.67 4.48
N ASN A 43 -10.06 -3.86 4.91
CA ASN A 43 -11.00 -4.04 6.02
C ASN A 43 -12.24 -3.12 5.94
N GLY A 44 -12.83 -3.00 4.74
CA GLY A 44 -14.01 -2.17 4.47
C GLY A 44 -13.76 -0.68 4.29
N SER A 45 -12.50 -0.21 4.28
CA SER A 45 -12.14 1.19 4.08
C SER A 45 -11.83 1.49 2.63
N ASP A 46 -12.47 2.50 2.05
CA ASP A 46 -12.18 2.92 0.68
C ASP A 46 -10.76 3.46 0.55
N CYS A 47 -10.16 3.26 -0.63
CA CYS A 47 -8.79 3.67 -0.91
C CYS A 47 -8.73 4.55 -2.17
N TYR A 48 -8.02 5.65 -2.05
CA TYR A 48 -7.48 6.36 -3.20
C TYR A 48 -5.97 6.25 -3.17
N PHE A 49 -5.35 6.02 -4.32
CA PHE A 49 -3.91 6.23 -4.44
C PHE A 49 -3.55 7.10 -5.65
N LYS A 50 -2.49 7.88 -5.50
CA LYS A 50 -1.87 8.66 -6.57
C LYS A 50 -0.42 8.24 -6.74
N VAL A 51 0.01 8.02 -7.97
CA VAL A 51 1.42 7.79 -8.29
C VAL A 51 2.15 9.13 -8.27
N LEU A 52 3.08 9.29 -7.35
CA LEU A 52 3.90 10.51 -7.21
C LEU A 52 5.22 10.42 -7.97
N GLN A 53 5.75 9.21 -8.14
CA GLN A 53 6.98 8.95 -8.88
C GLN A 53 6.96 7.52 -9.42
N GLY A 54 7.45 7.34 -10.65
CA GLY A 54 7.61 6.02 -11.27
C GLY A 54 6.29 5.43 -11.74
N ARG A 55 6.18 4.10 -11.66
CA ARG A 55 5.00 3.33 -12.08
C ARG A 55 4.66 2.27 -11.05
N VAL A 56 3.37 1.98 -10.90
CA VAL A 56 2.89 0.81 -10.14
C VAL A 56 1.92 -0.02 -10.97
N ARG A 57 1.88 -1.33 -10.70
CA ARG A 57 0.90 -2.26 -11.24
C ARG A 57 -0.02 -2.74 -10.13
N GLU A 58 -1.32 -2.73 -10.37
CA GLU A 58 -2.36 -3.22 -9.47
C GLU A 58 -3.10 -4.40 -10.12
N ILE A 59 -3.17 -5.52 -9.41
CA ILE A 59 -4.03 -6.64 -9.76
C ILE A 59 -5.13 -6.72 -8.71
N GLN A 60 -6.38 -6.57 -9.14
CA GLN A 60 -7.54 -6.61 -8.26
C GLN A 60 -8.21 -7.99 -8.32
N PHE A 61 -8.67 -8.46 -7.16
CA PHE A 61 -9.35 -9.73 -6.97
C PHE A 61 -10.69 -9.49 -6.27
N GLN A 62 -11.71 -10.22 -6.69
CA GLN A 62 -12.98 -10.29 -5.98
C GLN A 62 -13.38 -11.76 -5.93
N LYS A 63 -13.38 -12.33 -4.72
CA LYS A 63 -13.43 -13.78 -4.51
C LYS A 63 -12.20 -14.46 -5.17
N GLN A 64 -12.34 -15.70 -5.63
CA GLN A 64 -11.28 -16.47 -6.30
C GLN A 64 -11.02 -16.04 -7.77
N SER A 65 -11.26 -14.78 -8.12
CA SER A 65 -11.17 -14.33 -9.52
C SER A 65 -10.51 -12.98 -9.65
N GLN A 66 -9.52 -12.91 -10.53
CA GLN A 66 -8.89 -11.67 -10.97
C GLN A 66 -9.92 -10.83 -11.74
N LYS A 67 -10.03 -9.55 -11.36
CA LYS A 67 -10.96 -8.57 -11.93
C LYS A 67 -10.28 -7.61 -12.87
N SER A 68 -9.07 -7.18 -12.53
CA SER A 68 -8.30 -6.27 -13.35
C SER A 68 -6.81 -6.47 -13.13
N ASP A 69 -6.07 -5.94 -14.08
CA ASP A 69 -4.62 -5.88 -14.10
C ASP A 69 -4.26 -4.59 -14.83
N LYS A 70 -3.79 -3.59 -14.08
CA LYS A 70 -3.59 -2.24 -14.60
C LYS A 70 -2.27 -1.68 -14.11
N GLU A 71 -1.60 -0.95 -14.97
CA GLU A 71 -0.46 -0.12 -14.61
C GLU A 71 -0.91 1.34 -14.50
N TYR A 72 -0.29 2.07 -13.60
CA TYR A 72 -0.51 3.49 -13.37
C TYR A 72 0.85 4.20 -13.39
N ASP A 73 0.97 5.19 -14.27
CA ASP A 73 2.14 6.05 -14.42
C ASP A 73 2.06 7.28 -13.49
N GLU A 74 3.18 7.98 -13.38
CA GLU A 74 3.30 9.21 -12.58
C GLU A 74 2.17 10.22 -12.89
N GLY A 75 1.52 10.69 -11.83
CA GLY A 75 0.42 11.64 -11.90
C GLY A 75 -0.97 10.98 -11.94
N GLU A 76 -1.09 9.70 -12.28
CA GLU A 76 -2.37 9.00 -12.32
C GLU A 76 -2.93 8.73 -10.92
N VAL A 77 -4.25 8.61 -10.84
CA VAL A 77 -5.02 8.40 -9.62
C VAL A 77 -5.95 7.21 -9.80
N CYS A 78 -5.99 6.32 -8.82
CA CYS A 78 -6.95 5.24 -8.73
C CYS A 78 -7.89 5.45 -7.54
N TYR A 79 -9.14 5.03 -7.71
CA TYR A 79 -10.10 4.85 -6.63
C TYR A 79 -10.47 3.37 -6.56
N LEU A 80 -10.45 2.82 -5.35
CA LEU A 80 -10.86 1.47 -5.03
C LEU A 80 -11.97 1.50 -3.97
N GLU A 81 -13.18 1.16 -4.41
CA GLU A 81 -14.25 0.78 -3.50
C GLU A 81 -13.88 -0.56 -2.86
N SER A 82 -13.61 -0.56 -1.56
CA SER A 82 -12.89 -1.68 -0.93
C SER A 82 -13.79 -2.79 -0.41
N LEU A 83 -15.10 -2.68 -0.59
CA LEU A 83 -16.03 -3.70 -0.16
C LEU A 83 -15.87 -4.98 -1.00
N ASN A 84 -15.40 -6.06 -0.36
CA ASN A 84 -15.14 -7.37 -0.97
C ASN A 84 -14.09 -7.35 -2.11
N LEU A 85 -13.17 -6.40 -2.08
CA LEU A 85 -12.07 -6.29 -3.03
C LEU A 85 -10.75 -6.45 -2.29
N SER A 86 -9.91 -7.36 -2.79
CA SER A 86 -8.50 -7.43 -2.39
C SER A 86 -7.63 -7.12 -3.60
N HIS A 87 -6.42 -6.66 -3.37
CA HIS A 87 -5.50 -6.37 -4.46
C HIS A 87 -4.05 -6.66 -4.11
N GLN A 88 -3.24 -6.79 -5.14
CA GLN A 88 -1.78 -6.79 -5.03
C GLN A 88 -1.26 -5.62 -5.85
N MET A 89 -0.38 -4.86 -5.24
CA MET A 89 0.35 -3.76 -5.87
C MET A 89 1.83 -4.11 -5.97
N SER A 90 2.45 -3.69 -7.07
CA SER A 90 3.86 -3.91 -7.34
C SER A 90 4.49 -2.73 -8.06
N ASN A 91 5.80 -2.59 -7.91
CA ASN A 91 6.62 -1.79 -8.81
C ASN A 91 7.18 -2.71 -9.90
N PRO A 92 6.68 -2.61 -11.15
CA PRO A 92 7.14 -3.47 -12.24
C PRO A 92 8.54 -3.09 -12.77
N ASP A 93 9.06 -1.91 -12.42
CA ASP A 93 10.37 -1.45 -12.86
C ASP A 93 11.50 -2.17 -12.13
N SER A 94 12.59 -2.50 -12.82
CA SER A 94 13.73 -3.25 -12.27
C SER A 94 14.87 -2.39 -11.74
N GLU A 95 14.85 -1.08 -11.98
CA GLU A 95 15.97 -0.18 -11.68
C GLU A 95 15.58 1.00 -10.78
N THR A 96 14.36 1.49 -10.92
CA THR A 96 13.88 2.70 -10.27
C THR A 96 12.79 2.44 -9.24
N ILE A 97 12.74 3.28 -8.21
CA ILE A 97 11.68 3.22 -7.20
C ILE A 97 10.37 3.77 -7.75
N ALA A 98 9.27 3.34 -7.16
CA ALA A 98 7.98 4.00 -7.29
C ALA A 98 7.55 4.58 -5.94
N VAL A 99 6.73 5.64 -5.98
CA VAL A 99 6.17 6.27 -4.78
C VAL A 99 4.69 6.53 -5.01
N THR A 100 3.85 6.08 -4.08
CA THR A 100 2.40 6.31 -4.12
C THR A 100 1.91 6.96 -2.84
N LEU A 101 1.00 7.92 -2.98
CA LEU A 101 0.27 8.54 -1.86
C LEU A 101 -1.08 7.85 -1.72
N HIS A 102 -1.39 7.32 -0.55
CA HIS A 102 -2.63 6.59 -0.27
C HIS A 102 -3.48 7.33 0.75
N LEU A 103 -4.78 7.40 0.48
CA LEU A 103 -5.80 7.95 1.35
C LEU A 103 -6.84 6.87 1.65
N TYR A 104 -6.96 6.48 2.91
CA TYR A 104 -7.91 5.49 3.37
C TYR A 104 -9.06 6.13 4.15
N ILE A 105 -10.30 5.72 3.86
CA ILE A 105 -11.53 6.32 4.42
C ILE A 105 -12.54 5.21 4.78
N PRO A 106 -12.85 4.99 6.07
CA PRO A 106 -12.18 5.52 7.26
C PRO A 106 -10.75 4.96 7.43
N PRO A 107 -9.98 5.40 8.46
CA PRO A 107 -8.77 4.71 8.88
C PRO A 107 -9.06 3.27 9.33
N PHE A 108 -8.09 2.37 9.16
CA PHE A 108 -8.12 1.00 9.68
C PHE A 108 -6.73 0.57 10.13
N ASP A 109 -6.67 -0.33 11.11
CA ASP A 109 -5.41 -0.77 11.74
C ASP A 109 -5.07 -2.23 11.46
N THR A 110 -6.01 -3.01 10.91
CA THR A 110 -5.78 -4.39 10.48
C THR A 110 -6.31 -4.66 9.08
N CYS A 111 -5.64 -5.53 8.33
CA CYS A 111 -6.11 -6.07 7.06
C CYS A 111 -5.99 -7.59 7.02
N HIS A 112 -6.67 -8.19 6.05
CA HIS A 112 -6.56 -9.62 5.77
C HIS A 112 -5.64 -9.86 4.57
N ILE A 113 -4.79 -10.88 4.68
CA ILE A 113 -3.95 -11.36 3.58
C ILE A 113 -4.55 -12.60 2.97
N TYR A 114 -4.48 -12.70 1.64
CA TYR A 114 -5.04 -13.78 0.86
C TYR A 114 -3.97 -14.52 0.04
N ASP A 115 -4.21 -15.80 -0.20
CA ASP A 115 -3.47 -16.56 -1.20
C ASP A 115 -3.97 -16.25 -2.63
N PRO A 116 -3.27 -16.71 -3.68
CA PRO A 116 -3.73 -16.53 -5.06
C PRO A 116 -5.07 -17.21 -5.38
N ASN A 117 -5.55 -18.12 -4.54
CA ASN A 117 -6.86 -18.75 -4.66
C ASN A 117 -7.96 -17.96 -3.92
N GLY A 118 -7.63 -16.83 -3.29
CA GLY A 118 -8.57 -16.00 -2.53
C GLY A 118 -8.91 -16.55 -1.14
N GLN A 119 -8.14 -17.51 -0.62
CA GLN A 119 -8.26 -17.97 0.76
C GLN A 119 -7.54 -17.00 1.68
N GLN A 120 -8.22 -16.53 2.74
CA GLN A 120 -7.59 -15.75 3.80
C GLN A 120 -6.55 -16.62 4.51
N ILE A 121 -5.32 -16.11 4.59
CA ILE A 121 -4.18 -16.77 5.24
C ILE A 121 -4.01 -16.23 6.66
N GLU A 122 -4.10 -14.92 6.83
CA GLU A 122 -3.80 -14.22 8.08
C GLU A 122 -4.53 -12.89 8.18
N GLU A 123 -4.71 -12.41 9.41
CA GLU A 123 -5.05 -11.02 9.70
C GLU A 123 -3.79 -10.35 10.28
N VAL A 124 -3.48 -9.14 9.82
CA VAL A 124 -2.23 -8.46 10.13
C VAL A 124 -2.50 -7.06 10.66
N VAL A 125 -1.81 -6.68 11.72
CA VAL A 125 -1.76 -5.30 12.23
C VAL A 125 -0.81 -4.49 11.36
N LEU A 126 -1.29 -3.37 10.83
CA LEU A 126 -0.52 -2.50 9.96
C LEU A 126 0.62 -1.84 10.75
N SER A 127 1.81 -1.81 10.16
CA SER A 127 3.00 -1.16 10.72
C SER A 127 3.51 -0.07 9.78
N TYR A 128 4.29 0.86 10.34
CA TYR A 128 4.89 1.97 9.60
C TYR A 128 6.42 1.96 9.77
N ALA A 129 7.13 2.34 8.70
CA ALA A 129 8.57 2.58 8.74
C ALA A 129 8.90 3.97 9.30
N SER A 130 7.98 4.92 9.17
CA SER A 130 8.09 6.26 9.75
C SER A 130 6.72 6.85 10.05
N GLU A 131 6.69 7.78 11.00
CA GLU A 131 5.53 8.59 11.33
C GLU A 131 5.90 10.07 11.32
N HIS A 132 5.13 10.88 10.59
CA HIS A 132 5.32 12.33 10.48
C HIS A 132 6.74 12.75 10.04
N GLY A 133 7.41 11.89 9.27
CA GLY A 133 8.76 12.11 8.75
C GLY A 133 9.89 11.59 9.65
N GLU A 134 9.56 11.05 10.83
CA GLU A 134 10.54 10.48 11.77
C GLU A 134 10.53 8.95 11.67
N PRO A 135 11.70 8.29 11.51
CA PRO A 135 11.78 6.84 11.40
C PRO A 135 11.36 6.16 12.71
N LEU A 136 10.61 5.07 12.59
CA LEU A 136 10.34 4.17 13.70
C LEU A 136 11.46 3.12 13.77
N TYR A 137 12.26 3.17 14.84
CA TYR A 137 13.34 2.22 15.10
C TYR A 137 12.80 1.02 15.90
N ASP A 138 11.95 0.21 15.29
CA ASP A 138 11.59 -1.09 15.87
C ASP A 138 11.89 -2.23 14.88
N ASP A 139 12.60 -3.25 15.37
CA ASP A 139 13.08 -4.44 14.66
C ASP A 139 11.95 -5.41 14.22
N CYS A 140 10.69 -4.97 14.16
CA CYS A 140 9.56 -5.87 13.87
C CYS A 140 9.24 -5.91 12.37
N HIS A 141 10.01 -6.77 11.69
CA HIS A 141 9.85 -7.16 10.29
C HIS A 141 8.51 -7.87 10.01
N GLN A 142 7.43 -7.12 9.81
CA GLN A 142 6.36 -7.53 8.90
C GLN A 142 5.90 -6.30 8.11
N LEU A 143 6.65 -6.03 7.03
CA LEU A 143 6.28 -5.03 6.04
C LEU A 143 5.18 -5.65 5.17
N LEU A 144 3.93 -5.41 5.57
CA LEU A 144 2.73 -5.50 4.74
C LEU A 144 2.16 -4.09 4.46
#